data_AF-A0A496Z0L0-F1
#
_entry.id   AF-A0A496Z0L0-F1
#
_cell.length_a   1.000
_cell.length_b   1.000
_cell.length_c   1.000
_cell.angle_alpha   90.00
_cell.angle_beta   90.00
_cell.angle_gamma   90.00
#
_symmetry.space_group_name_H-M   'P 1'
#
loop_
_entity.id
_entity.type
_entity.pdbx_description
1 polymer ?
#
loop_
_entity_poly.entity_id
_entity_poly.type
_entity_poly.pdbx_seq_one_letter_code
_entity_poly.pdbx_strand_id
1 'polypeptide(L)'
;MSWYIRPDEIIAEIRKRYPTEKVIGPPSRPIAPRVTFANEYLYGVLIYVYGEGVKGQYLRHGYFDREGQRYWAIEYGWVSLYGKMEDGKIIPLVMLGVPTRFVFEYKPKDFKGFVLEEVPLGYLECLERQMINVDRVMRGEDPVLIIDKYDLLRGNGAPVPSEFIDRIIEQQQLIETLQRTLWEYEKAINDYKTNIAVLQARVAKLQELITGYETRLVKLATEVTGIQQELIRLREEILVRGTEAEALEETRRRLRDLADE
;
A
#
# COMPACT_ATOMS: atom_id res chain seq x y z
N MET A 1 6.97 70.31 15.79
CA MET A 1 7.55 69.65 14.59
C MET A 1 8.02 68.28 15.02
N SER A 2 7.28 67.23 14.64
CA SER A 2 7.59 65.85 15.01
C SER A 2 8.79 65.37 14.18
N TRP A 3 9.89 65.06 14.85
CA TRP A 3 11.09 64.45 14.25
C TRP A 3 10.86 62.94 14.18
N TYR A 4 10.18 62.50 13.12
CA TYR A 4 10.10 61.08 12.78
C TYR A 4 11.05 60.84 11.62
N ILE A 5 12.17 60.15 11.90
CA ILE A 5 13.01 59.61 10.84
C ILE A 5 12.18 58.52 10.16
N ARG A 6 11.94 58.68 8.86
CA ARG A 6 11.14 57.69 8.12
C ARG A 6 11.96 56.39 8.00
N PRO A 7 11.33 55.21 8.08
CA PRO A 7 12.01 53.93 7.89
C PRO A 7 12.86 53.89 6.61
N ASP A 8 12.43 54.57 5.56
CA ASP A 8 13.13 54.68 4.29
C ASP A 8 14.44 55.48 4.39
N GLU A 9 14.50 56.49 5.26
CA GLU A 9 15.70 57.29 5.52
C GLU A 9 16.74 56.49 6.34
N ILE A 10 16.27 55.61 7.24
CA ILE A 10 17.13 54.65 7.96
C ILE A 10 17.74 53.64 6.98
N ILE A 11 16.92 53.09 6.07
CA ILE A 11 17.37 52.12 5.06
C ILE A 11 18.36 52.77 4.07
N ALA A 12 18.13 54.03 3.68
CA ALA A 12 19.04 54.77 2.80
C ALA A 12 20.42 55.00 3.44
N GLU A 13 20.47 55.30 4.74
CA GLU A 13 21.73 55.53 5.44
C GLU A 13 22.51 54.23 5.71
N ILE A 14 21.81 53.11 5.94
CA ILE A 14 22.41 51.77 5.99
C ILE A 14 23.02 51.40 4.63
N ARG A 15 22.34 51.71 3.51
CA ARG A 15 22.85 51.45 2.15
C ARG A 15 24.07 52.28 1.78
N LYS A 16 24.22 53.50 2.30
CA LYS A 16 25.45 54.30 2.12
C LYS A 16 26.66 53.68 2.81
N ARG A 17 26.48 53.05 3.98
CA ARG A 17 27.57 52.39 4.73
C ARG A 17 27.93 51.01 4.21
N TYR A 18 26.99 50.32 3.57
CA TYR A 18 27.19 48.97 3.01
C TYR A 18 26.74 48.94 1.54
N PRO A 19 27.62 49.35 0.59
CA PRO A 19 27.31 49.36 -0.83
C PRO A 19 27.01 47.93 -1.29
N THR A 20 25.74 47.61 -1.52
CA THR A 20 25.26 46.25 -1.78
C THR A 20 25.39 45.82 -3.23
N GLU A 21 26.24 46.48 -4.02
CA GLU A 21 26.35 46.23 -5.46
C GLU A 21 27.73 45.78 -5.95
N LYS A 22 28.75 45.63 -5.09
CA LYS A 22 29.99 44.97 -5.51
C LYS A 22 30.55 44.08 -4.41
N VAL A 23 30.79 42.83 -4.82
CA VAL A 23 31.46 41.73 -4.10
C VAL A 23 30.57 40.99 -3.11
N ILE A 24 29.88 39.97 -3.61
CA ILE A 24 29.95 38.53 -3.29
C ILE A 24 28.70 37.96 -3.98
N GLY A 25 28.78 36.79 -4.61
CA GLY A 25 27.56 36.09 -5.08
C GLY A 25 26.59 35.86 -3.91
N PRO A 26 25.50 35.08 -4.06
CA PRO A 26 24.92 34.47 -2.87
C PRO A 26 26.09 33.83 -2.09
N PRO A 27 26.22 34.07 -0.76
CA PRO A 27 27.30 33.44 0.01
C PRO A 27 27.33 31.98 -0.41
N SER A 28 28.49 31.49 -0.87
CA SER A 28 28.62 30.08 -1.23
C SER A 28 28.24 29.31 0.02
N ARG A 29 26.99 28.83 0.03
CA ARG A 29 26.35 28.26 1.20
C ARG A 29 27.23 27.08 1.61
N PRO A 30 27.59 26.94 2.88
CA PRO A 30 28.44 25.84 3.30
C PRO A 30 27.81 24.55 2.80
N ILE A 31 28.50 23.89 1.87
CA ILE A 31 28.09 22.57 1.40
C ILE A 31 28.30 21.67 2.60
N ALA A 32 27.21 21.34 3.29
CA ALA A 32 27.26 20.43 4.42
C ALA A 32 27.93 19.13 3.94
N PRO A 33 28.95 18.64 4.65
CA PRO A 33 29.57 17.37 4.27
C PRO A 33 28.50 16.28 4.24
N ARG A 34 28.57 15.38 3.25
CA ARG A 34 27.71 14.18 3.21
C ARG A 34 27.84 13.50 4.56
N VAL A 35 26.70 13.26 5.20
CA VAL A 35 26.56 12.79 6.60
C VAL A 35 27.74 11.90 6.96
N THR A 36 28.64 12.43 7.78
CA THR A 36 29.65 11.59 8.42
C THR A 36 28.90 10.55 9.24
N PHE A 37 29.32 9.27 9.16
CA PHE A 37 28.80 8.09 9.89
C PHE A 37 28.45 8.28 11.38
N ALA A 38 28.75 9.44 11.99
CA ALA A 38 28.43 9.79 13.37
C ALA A 38 26.96 10.15 13.65
N ASN A 39 26.14 10.50 12.65
CA ASN A 39 24.77 11.02 12.87
C ASN A 39 23.67 10.27 12.08
N GLU A 40 23.87 8.98 11.80
CA GLU A 40 22.96 8.16 10.99
C GLU A 40 21.52 8.16 11.50
N TYR A 41 21.32 8.22 12.81
CA TYR A 41 20.00 8.20 13.44
C TYR A 41 19.15 9.44 13.17
N LEU A 42 19.77 10.55 12.77
CA LEU A 42 19.01 11.74 12.36
C LEU A 42 18.51 11.63 10.93
N TYR A 43 19.14 10.82 10.08
CA TYR A 43 18.82 10.78 8.66
C TYR A 43 17.38 10.29 8.41
N GLY A 44 16.61 11.07 7.66
CA GLY A 44 15.21 10.77 7.35
C GLY A 44 14.23 11.07 8.48
N VAL A 45 14.69 11.56 9.65
CA VAL A 45 13.81 11.94 10.76
C VAL A 45 12.97 13.16 10.39
N LEU A 46 11.68 13.13 10.71
CA LEU A 46 10.79 14.25 10.46
C LEU A 46 11.15 15.44 11.36
N ILE A 47 11.29 16.63 10.78
CA ILE A 47 11.55 17.88 11.50
C ILE A 47 10.25 18.65 11.67
N TYR A 48 9.91 18.90 12.93
CA TYR A 48 8.81 19.77 13.33
C TYR A 48 9.36 21.02 14.00
N VAL A 49 9.12 22.18 13.40
CA VAL A 49 9.49 23.47 14.00
C VAL A 49 8.28 24.06 14.70
N TYR A 50 8.39 24.28 16.01
CA TYR A 50 7.31 24.84 16.79
C TYR A 50 6.97 26.25 16.29
N GLY A 51 5.68 26.50 16.03
CA GLY A 51 5.19 27.74 15.41
C GLY A 51 5.22 27.76 13.87
N GLU A 52 6.00 26.90 13.21
CA GLU A 52 6.05 26.83 11.74
C GLU A 52 5.49 25.51 11.16
N GLY A 53 5.33 24.48 11.99
CA GLY A 53 4.83 23.16 11.58
C GLY A 53 5.91 22.22 11.04
N VAL A 54 5.47 21.17 10.34
CA VAL A 54 6.35 20.17 9.71
C VAL A 54 7.11 20.80 8.55
N LYS A 55 8.44 20.66 8.55
CA LYS A 55 9.31 21.20 7.48
C LYS A 55 9.68 20.18 6.41
N GLY A 56 9.88 18.94 6.82
CA GLY A 56 10.41 17.88 5.98
C GLY A 56 11.24 16.93 6.83
N GLN A 57 12.12 16.18 6.20
CA GLN A 57 12.99 15.23 6.85
C GLN A 57 14.42 15.74 6.89
N TYR A 58 15.11 15.38 7.95
CA TYR A 58 16.51 15.69 8.14
C TYR A 58 17.37 14.96 7.10
N LEU A 59 18.18 15.70 6.35
CA LEU A 59 19.13 15.13 5.39
C LEU A 59 20.54 15.19 5.94
N ARG A 60 21.01 16.38 6.31
CA ARG A 60 22.37 16.63 6.78
C ARG A 60 22.44 17.95 7.51
N HIS A 61 23.57 18.21 8.15
CA HIS A 61 23.83 19.53 8.74
C HIS A 61 25.29 19.95 8.61
N GLY A 62 25.48 21.26 8.67
CA GLY A 62 26.77 21.88 8.92
C GLY A 62 26.75 22.65 10.23
N TYR A 63 27.93 23.06 10.67
CA TYR A 63 28.08 23.96 11.80
C TYR A 63 28.63 25.30 11.31
N PHE A 64 28.13 26.38 11.89
CA PHE A 64 28.71 27.71 11.68
C PHE A 64 28.61 28.51 12.98
N ASP A 65 29.59 29.38 13.20
CA ASP A 65 29.62 30.23 14.37
C ASP A 65 29.02 31.60 14.04
N ARG A 66 28.10 32.05 14.89
CA ARG A 66 27.52 33.38 14.81
C ARG A 66 27.41 33.95 16.22
N GLU A 67 27.95 35.15 16.43
CA GLU A 67 27.92 35.84 17.73
C GLU A 67 28.50 35.00 18.88
N GLY A 68 29.53 34.19 18.60
CA GLY A 68 30.20 33.35 19.60
C GLY A 68 29.42 32.10 20.01
N GLN A 69 28.30 31.80 19.33
CA GLN A 69 27.52 30.58 19.53
C GLN A 69 27.57 29.71 18.27
N ARG A 70 27.64 28.39 18.49
CA ARG A 70 27.65 27.39 17.41
C ARG A 70 26.23 27.07 16.99
N TYR A 71 25.90 27.40 15.75
CA TYR A 71 24.62 27.08 15.12
C TYR A 71 24.71 25.80 14.30
N TRP A 72 23.58 25.10 14.26
CA TRP A 72 23.34 24.00 13.35
C TRP A 72 22.64 24.56 12.10
N ALA A 73 23.24 24.35 10.93
CA ALA A 73 22.61 24.57 9.64
C ALA A 73 22.11 23.23 9.11
N ILE A 74 20.86 22.89 9.41
CA ILE A 74 20.24 21.63 9.01
C ILE A 74 19.66 21.78 7.61
N GLU A 75 20.13 20.97 6.66
CA GLU A 75 19.47 20.78 5.38
C GLU A 75 18.35 19.75 5.54
N TYR A 76 17.15 20.14 5.15
CA TYR A 76 15.97 19.29 5.18
C TYR A 76 15.37 19.10 3.79
N GLY A 77 14.67 17.99 3.62
CA GLY A 77 14.03 17.65 2.36
C GLY A 77 13.18 16.40 2.47
N TRP A 78 12.93 15.77 1.34
CA TRP A 78 12.24 14.49 1.30
C TRP A 78 13.22 13.37 0.97
N VAL A 79 13.10 12.27 1.72
CA VAL A 79 13.87 11.06 1.50
C VAL A 79 12.93 9.95 1.06
N SER A 80 13.24 9.37 -0.09
CA SER A 80 12.57 8.17 -0.57
C SER A 80 13.60 7.10 -0.91
N LEU A 81 13.37 5.87 -0.45
CA LEU A 81 14.20 4.71 -0.73
C LEU A 81 13.43 3.77 -1.65
N TYR A 82 14.07 3.36 -2.74
CA TYR A 82 13.53 2.40 -3.68
C TYR A 82 14.41 1.16 -3.76
N GLY A 83 13.79 -0.01 -3.83
CA GLY A 83 14.46 -1.27 -4.12
C GLY A 83 14.39 -1.57 -5.62
N LYS A 84 15.53 -1.90 -6.23
CA LYS A 84 15.59 -2.38 -7.60
C LYS A 84 15.65 -3.90 -7.61
N MET A 85 14.64 -4.54 -8.18
CA MET A 85 14.56 -5.99 -8.30
C MET A 85 15.44 -6.52 -9.44
N GLU A 86 15.67 -7.84 -9.44
CA GLU A 86 16.42 -8.52 -10.51
C GLU A 86 15.75 -8.39 -11.88
N ASP A 87 14.42 -8.36 -11.93
CA ASP A 87 13.63 -8.18 -13.14
C ASP A 87 13.63 -6.73 -13.67
N GLY A 88 14.32 -5.82 -12.98
CA GLY A 88 14.44 -4.40 -13.34
C GLY A 88 13.34 -3.49 -12.81
N LYS A 89 12.33 -4.02 -12.09
CA LYS A 89 11.31 -3.18 -11.44
C LYS A 89 11.90 -2.36 -10.29
N ILE A 90 11.36 -1.16 -10.11
CA ILE A 90 11.69 -0.25 -9.01
C ILE A 90 10.49 -0.19 -8.07
N ILE A 91 10.72 -0.51 -6.81
CA ILE A 91 9.68 -0.62 -5.79
C ILE A 91 9.97 0.41 -4.69
N PRO A 92 9.00 1.29 -4.34
CA PRO A 92 9.19 2.25 -3.26
C PRO A 92 9.19 1.51 -1.92
N LEU A 93 10.30 1.49 -1.21
CA LEU A 93 10.44 0.83 0.10
C LEU A 93 10.16 1.79 1.24
N VAL A 94 10.67 3.02 1.16
CA VAL A 94 10.38 4.08 2.14
C VAL A 94 10.01 5.32 1.36
N MET A 95 8.86 5.93 1.68
CA MET A 95 8.41 7.16 1.05
C MET A 95 8.21 8.20 2.14
N LEU A 96 8.90 9.33 2.03
CA LEU A 96 8.83 10.42 3.00
C LEU A 96 9.14 9.94 4.44
N GLY A 97 10.07 8.99 4.57
CA GLY A 97 10.46 8.39 5.86
C GLY A 97 9.52 7.33 6.40
N VAL A 98 8.40 7.07 5.72
CA VAL A 98 7.43 6.06 6.11
C VAL A 98 7.69 4.78 5.30
N PRO A 99 7.93 3.63 5.97
CA PRO A 99 8.01 2.34 5.28
C PRO A 99 6.73 2.03 4.53
N THR A 100 6.84 1.58 3.28
CA THR A 100 5.68 1.12 2.50
C THR A 100 5.39 -0.36 2.78
N ARG A 101 4.26 -0.86 2.30
CA ARG A 101 3.90 -2.29 2.38
C ARG A 101 4.99 -3.23 1.84
N PHE A 102 5.80 -2.75 0.91
CA PHE A 102 6.77 -3.55 0.19
C PHE A 102 7.97 -3.96 1.04
N VAL A 103 8.25 -3.24 2.13
CA VAL A 103 9.30 -3.61 3.10
C VAL A 103 8.96 -4.91 3.82
N PHE A 104 7.67 -5.21 3.99
CA PHE A 104 7.20 -6.44 4.65
C PHE A 104 6.96 -7.59 3.65
N GLU A 105 6.75 -7.26 2.38
CA GLU A 105 6.47 -8.23 1.32
C GLU A 105 7.74 -8.88 0.78
N TYR A 106 8.81 -8.10 0.63
CA TYR A 106 10.05 -8.54 -0.01
C TYR A 106 11.22 -8.62 0.97
N LYS A 107 12.09 -9.60 0.76
CA LYS A 107 13.30 -9.79 1.56
C LYS A 107 14.47 -9.01 0.94
N PRO A 108 15.49 -8.60 1.73
CA PRO A 108 16.65 -7.89 1.21
C PRO A 108 17.35 -8.58 0.03
N LYS A 109 17.35 -9.91 0.01
CA LYS A 109 17.93 -10.75 -1.06
C LYS A 109 17.19 -10.68 -2.39
N ASP A 110 15.94 -10.20 -2.40
CA ASP A 110 15.12 -10.08 -3.61
C ASP A 110 15.47 -8.80 -4.41
N PHE A 111 16.36 -7.96 -3.86
CA PHE A 111 16.81 -6.72 -4.47
C PHE A 111 18.26 -6.84 -4.98
N LYS A 112 18.46 -6.40 -6.22
CA LYS A 112 19.79 -6.26 -6.85
C LYS A 112 20.53 -5.03 -6.33
N GLY A 113 19.80 -4.04 -5.84
CA GLY A 113 20.35 -2.82 -5.25
C GLY A 113 19.27 -1.86 -4.81
N PHE A 114 19.67 -0.76 -4.19
CA PHE A 114 18.77 0.27 -3.69
C PHE A 114 19.11 1.62 -4.33
N VAL A 115 18.08 2.43 -4.55
CA VAL A 115 18.18 3.79 -5.05
C VAL A 115 17.61 4.70 -3.97
N LEU A 116 18.44 5.61 -3.47
CA LEU A 116 18.05 6.64 -2.53
C LEU A 116 17.81 7.94 -3.29
N GLU A 117 16.62 8.49 -3.15
CA GLU A 117 16.22 9.78 -3.71
C GLU A 117 16.13 10.80 -2.56
N GLU A 118 16.96 11.82 -2.64
CA GLU A 118 16.95 12.97 -1.74
C GLU A 118 16.51 14.21 -2.51
N VAL A 119 15.39 14.80 -2.11
CA VAL A 119 14.89 16.06 -2.67
C VAL A 119 15.07 17.16 -1.62
N PRO A 120 16.17 17.93 -1.66
CA PRO A 120 16.41 19.00 -0.70
C PRO A 120 15.41 20.13 -0.91
N LEU A 121 14.81 20.60 0.18
CA LEU A 121 13.81 21.67 0.17
C LEU A 121 14.38 23.00 0.67
N GLY A 122 15.27 22.94 1.66
CA GLY A 122 15.84 24.14 2.25
C GLY A 122 16.75 23.88 3.42
N TYR A 123 17.10 24.98 4.10
CA TYR A 123 17.94 24.98 5.28
C TYR A 123 17.18 25.57 6.48
N LEU A 124 17.44 25.01 7.64
CA LEU A 124 16.97 25.44 8.94
C LEU A 124 18.17 25.74 9.82
N GLU A 125 18.23 26.97 10.34
CA GLU A 125 19.26 27.38 11.29
C GLU A 125 18.66 27.38 12.69
N CYS A 126 19.32 26.68 13.62
CA CYS A 126 18.93 26.66 15.03
C CYS A 126 20.14 26.43 15.94
N LEU A 127 20.01 26.84 17.20
CA LEU A 127 20.96 26.47 18.24
C LEU A 127 20.68 25.04 18.72
N GLU A 128 21.71 24.37 19.22
CA GLU A 128 21.55 23.02 19.77
C GLU A 128 20.55 22.98 20.94
N ARG A 129 20.58 24.02 21.79
CA ARG A 129 19.62 24.17 22.91
C ARG A 129 18.15 24.30 22.48
N GLN A 130 17.90 24.66 21.22
CA GLN A 130 16.56 24.82 20.66
C GLN A 130 16.02 23.49 20.12
N MET A 131 16.88 22.49 19.94
CA MET A 131 16.46 21.14 19.62
C MET A 131 16.02 20.45 20.91
N ILE A 132 14.74 20.14 21.01
CA ILE A 132 14.11 19.75 22.27
C ILE A 132 14.48 18.33 22.68
N ASN A 133 14.47 17.41 21.72
CA ASN A 133 14.62 15.97 21.95
C ASN A 133 15.76 15.36 21.13
N VAL A 134 16.77 16.16 20.73
CA VAL A 134 17.87 15.69 19.87
C VAL A 134 18.56 14.43 20.41
N ASP A 135 18.79 14.35 21.72
CA ASP A 135 19.42 13.18 22.35
C ASP A 135 18.57 11.90 22.19
N ARG A 136 17.25 12.01 22.32
CA ARG A 136 16.33 10.87 22.18
C ARG A 136 16.21 10.42 20.73
N VAL A 137 16.15 11.39 19.81
CA VAL A 137 16.17 11.10 18.37
C VAL A 137 17.49 10.43 17.98
N MET A 138 18.62 10.91 18.48
CA MET A 138 19.93 10.29 18.23
C MET A 138 20.07 8.87 18.79
N ARG A 139 19.26 8.49 19.78
CA ARG A 139 19.15 7.11 20.29
C ARG A 139 18.11 6.27 19.54
N GLY A 140 17.37 6.86 18.61
CA GLY A 140 16.26 6.21 17.90
C GLY A 140 15.00 6.00 18.77
N GLU A 141 14.89 6.68 19.90
CA GLU A 141 13.71 6.59 20.78
C GLU A 141 12.54 7.42 20.25
N ASP A 142 12.83 8.58 19.66
CA ASP A 142 11.82 9.51 19.14
C ASP A 142 11.89 9.60 17.61
N PRO A 143 10.75 9.40 16.90
CA PRO A 143 10.72 9.40 15.44
C PRO A 143 10.64 10.81 14.81
N VAL A 144 10.56 11.85 15.63
CA VAL A 144 10.40 13.26 15.19
C VAL A 144 11.38 14.13 15.96
N LEU A 145 12.11 14.98 15.23
CA LEU A 145 12.95 16.04 15.79
C LEU A 145 12.13 17.31 15.98
N ILE A 146 11.96 17.72 17.24
CA ILE A 146 11.21 18.91 17.61
C ILE A 146 12.19 20.07 17.84
N ILE A 147 11.99 21.17 17.12
CA ILE A 147 12.85 22.36 17.18
C ILE A 147 12.02 23.57 17.59
N ASP A 148 12.39 24.18 18.71
CA ASP A 148 11.83 25.43 19.20
C ASP A 148 12.73 26.61 18.79
N LYS A 149 12.73 26.91 17.48
CA LYS A 149 13.62 27.93 16.90
C LYS A 149 13.43 29.33 17.50
N TYR A 150 12.23 29.62 18.00
CA TYR A 150 11.83 30.92 18.51
C TYR A 150 11.81 31.00 20.04
N ASP A 151 12.29 29.95 20.73
CA ASP A 151 12.28 29.82 22.19
C ASP A 151 10.87 30.05 22.81
N LEU A 152 9.83 29.63 22.09
CA LEU A 152 8.42 29.79 22.48
C LEU A 152 8.00 28.79 23.57
N LEU A 153 8.59 27.60 23.57
CA LEU A 153 8.36 26.55 24.56
C LEU A 153 9.26 26.72 25.78
N ARG A 154 10.52 27.15 25.56
CA ARG A 154 11.52 27.39 26.60
C ARG A 154 11.63 28.85 27.02
N GLY A 155 10.51 29.57 27.10
CA GLY A 155 10.49 30.96 27.59
C GLY A 155 11.24 31.09 28.93
N ASN A 156 12.31 31.89 28.97
CA ASN A 156 13.18 32.10 30.13
C ASN A 156 13.79 30.82 30.75
N GLY A 157 14.09 29.79 29.96
CA GLY A 157 14.79 28.58 30.45
C GLY A 157 13.91 27.61 31.25
N ALA A 158 12.58 27.77 31.17
CA ALA A 158 11.64 26.79 31.70
C ALA A 158 11.72 25.46 30.90
N PRO A 159 11.54 24.31 31.57
CA PRO A 159 11.44 23.02 30.87
C PRO A 159 10.24 23.02 29.94
N VAL A 160 10.41 22.41 28.76
CA VAL A 160 9.33 22.22 27.78
C VAL A 160 8.21 21.43 28.45
N PRO A 161 6.93 21.81 28.28
CA PRO A 161 5.82 21.05 28.83
C PRO A 161 5.86 19.61 28.30
N SER A 162 6.22 18.65 29.16
CA SER A 162 6.40 17.23 28.82
C SER A 162 5.15 16.65 28.17
N GLU A 163 3.97 17.05 28.64
CA GLU A 163 2.67 16.60 28.13
C GLU A 163 2.48 16.80 26.62
N PHE A 164 3.08 17.84 26.03
CA PHE A 164 2.91 18.10 24.60
C PHE A 164 3.80 17.19 23.74
N ILE A 165 5.04 16.98 24.18
CA ILE A 165 5.98 16.06 23.52
C ILE A 165 5.40 14.64 23.60
N ASP A 166 4.93 14.25 24.79
CA ASP A 166 4.35 12.94 25.04
C ASP A 166 3.13 12.71 24.14
N ARG A 167 2.25 13.70 23.96
CA ARG A 167 1.12 13.62 23.02
C ARG A 167 1.53 13.44 21.56
N ILE A 168 2.57 14.13 21.09
CA ILE A 168 3.05 13.97 19.71
C ILE A 168 3.62 12.56 19.52
N ILE A 169 4.37 12.06 20.49
CA ILE A 169 4.93 10.70 20.46
C ILE A 169 3.80 9.66 20.46
N GLU A 170 2.82 9.80 21.35
CA GLU A 170 1.64 8.92 21.42
C GLU A 170 0.87 8.91 20.08
N GLN A 171 0.68 10.08 19.46
CA GLN A 171 0.01 10.17 18.16
C GLN A 171 0.79 9.45 17.06
N GLN A 172 2.12 9.55 17.02
CA GLN A 172 2.94 8.85 16.03
C GLN A 172 2.92 7.34 16.24
N GLN A 173 2.99 6.86 17.48
CA GLN A 173 2.87 5.43 17.80
C GLN A 173 1.48 4.88 17.42
N LEU A 174 0.43 5.67 17.64
CA LEU A 174 -0.93 5.33 17.23
C LEU A 174 -1.03 5.24 15.70
N ILE A 175 -0.43 6.18 14.96
CA ILE A 175 -0.38 6.14 13.48
C ILE A 175 0.33 4.86 13.01
N GLU A 176 1.47 4.50 13.59
CA GLU A 176 2.20 3.27 13.22
C GLU A 176 1.34 2.02 13.45
N THR A 177 0.63 1.96 14.57
CA THR A 177 -0.26 0.85 14.91
C THR A 177 -1.45 0.77 13.95
N LEU A 178 -2.05 1.92 13.60
CA LEU A 178 -3.11 1.98 12.60
C LEU A 178 -2.64 1.54 11.21
N GLN A 179 -1.40 1.87 10.83
CA GLN A 179 -0.84 1.40 9.56
C GLN A 179 -0.66 -0.11 9.54
N ARG A 180 -0.19 -0.71 10.64
CA ARG A 180 -0.04 -2.16 10.75
C ARG A 180 -1.38 -2.89 10.66
N THR A 181 -2.40 -2.39 11.37
CA THR A 181 -3.75 -2.97 11.31
C THR A 181 -4.38 -2.82 9.93
N LEU A 182 -4.18 -1.67 9.26
CA LEU A 182 -4.63 -1.46 7.89
C LEU A 182 -3.99 -2.47 6.93
N TRP A 183 -2.69 -2.74 7.08
CA TRP A 183 -1.99 -3.77 6.31
C TRP A 183 -2.58 -5.18 6.53
N GLU A 184 -2.85 -5.56 7.77
CA GLU A 184 -3.47 -6.84 8.09
C GLU A 184 -4.86 -6.98 7.43
N TYR A 185 -5.65 -5.90 7.45
CA TYR A 185 -6.95 -5.88 6.78
C TYR A 185 -6.84 -5.95 5.25
N GLU A 186 -5.90 -5.24 4.63
CA GLU A 186 -5.68 -5.34 3.18
C GLU A 186 -5.29 -6.76 2.76
N LYS A 187 -4.44 -7.43 3.56
CA LYS A 187 -4.08 -8.83 3.34
C LYS A 187 -5.30 -9.73 3.41
N ALA A 188 -6.12 -9.59 4.46
CA ALA A 188 -7.35 -10.37 4.62
C ALA A 188 -8.33 -10.14 3.45
N ILE A 189 -8.48 -8.89 2.98
CA ILE A 189 -9.32 -8.55 1.82
C ILE A 189 -8.83 -9.27 0.56
N ASN A 190 -7.52 -9.31 0.31
CA ASN A 190 -6.97 -10.00 -0.84
C ASN A 190 -7.19 -11.51 -0.76
N ASP A 191 -7.02 -12.12 0.42
CA ASP A 191 -7.32 -13.53 0.66
C ASP A 191 -8.82 -13.83 0.46
N TYR A 192 -9.72 -12.92 0.85
CA TYR A 192 -11.14 -13.09 0.56
C TYR A 192 -11.46 -12.96 -0.93
N LYS A 193 -10.81 -12.05 -1.66
CA LYS A 193 -10.98 -11.93 -3.12
C LYS A 193 -10.56 -13.20 -3.85
N THR A 194 -9.42 -13.80 -3.48
CA THR A 194 -8.97 -15.07 -4.08
C THR A 194 -9.93 -16.21 -3.77
N ASN A 195 -10.41 -16.30 -2.53
CA ASN A 195 -11.43 -17.29 -2.14
C ASN A 195 -12.74 -17.13 -2.93
N ILE A 196 -13.21 -15.90 -3.13
CA ILE A 196 -14.40 -15.63 -3.95
C ILE A 196 -14.20 -16.11 -5.38
N ALA A 197 -13.05 -15.84 -6.00
CA ALA A 197 -12.75 -16.28 -7.36
C ALA A 197 -12.76 -17.81 -7.48
N VAL A 198 -12.18 -18.52 -6.51
CA VAL A 198 -12.21 -20.00 -6.45
C VAL A 198 -13.64 -20.52 -6.32
N LEU A 199 -14.45 -19.91 -5.44
CA LEU A 199 -15.85 -20.29 -5.25
C LEU A 199 -16.67 -20.05 -6.52
N GLN A 200 -16.47 -18.94 -7.20
CA GLN A 200 -17.12 -18.64 -8.48
C GLN A 200 -16.77 -19.70 -9.55
N ALA A 201 -15.50 -20.08 -9.66
CA ALA A 201 -15.08 -21.14 -10.58
C ALA A 201 -15.73 -22.49 -10.24
N ARG A 202 -15.86 -22.81 -8.94
CA ARG A 202 -16.55 -24.03 -8.48
C ARG A 202 -18.04 -24.01 -8.81
N VAL A 203 -18.72 -22.88 -8.62
CA VAL A 203 -20.13 -22.69 -8.98
C VAL A 203 -20.33 -22.89 -10.49
N ALA A 204 -19.47 -22.28 -11.32
CA ALA A 204 -19.53 -22.47 -12.77
C ALA A 204 -19.39 -23.94 -13.17
N LYS A 205 -18.46 -24.68 -12.52
CA LYS A 205 -18.29 -26.11 -12.80
C LYS A 205 -19.50 -26.95 -12.39
N LEU A 206 -20.13 -26.61 -11.26
CA LEU A 206 -21.35 -27.28 -10.81
C LEU A 206 -22.53 -27.02 -11.78
N GLN A 207 -22.67 -25.80 -12.28
CA GLN A 207 -23.68 -25.47 -13.30
C GLN A 207 -23.46 -26.28 -14.60
N GLU A 208 -22.21 -26.38 -15.06
CA GLU A 208 -21.87 -27.22 -16.23
C GLU A 208 -22.27 -28.69 -16.00
N LEU A 209 -21.97 -29.25 -14.82
CA LEU A 209 -22.37 -30.63 -14.47
C LEU A 209 -23.89 -30.81 -14.45
N ILE A 210 -24.64 -29.85 -13.91
CA ILE A 210 -26.10 -29.87 -13.89
C ILE A 210 -26.64 -29.93 -15.33
N THR A 211 -26.20 -29.02 -16.21
CA THR A 211 -26.64 -29.02 -17.61
C THR A 211 -26.27 -30.32 -18.34
N GLY A 212 -25.12 -30.91 -18.02
CA GLY A 212 -24.70 -32.20 -18.53
C GLY A 212 -25.62 -33.34 -18.06
N TYR A 213 -26.02 -33.35 -16.79
CA TYR A 213 -26.97 -34.34 -16.25
C TYR A 213 -28.38 -34.16 -16.82
N GLU A 214 -28.86 -32.94 -16.96
CA GLU A 214 -30.15 -32.65 -17.61
C GLU A 214 -30.17 -33.19 -19.04
N THR A 215 -29.12 -32.97 -19.81
CA THR A 215 -29.00 -33.49 -21.18
C THR A 215 -29.03 -35.03 -21.21
N ARG A 216 -28.36 -35.69 -20.26
CA ARG A 216 -28.38 -37.16 -20.16
C ARG A 216 -29.76 -37.68 -19.77
N LEU A 217 -30.45 -37.01 -18.85
CA LEU A 217 -31.82 -37.37 -18.46
C LEU A 217 -32.79 -37.27 -19.63
N VAL A 218 -32.68 -36.22 -20.45
CA VAL A 218 -33.50 -36.09 -21.66
C VAL A 218 -33.23 -37.25 -22.63
N LYS A 219 -31.97 -37.61 -22.87
CA LYS A 219 -31.62 -38.76 -23.72
C LYS A 219 -32.19 -40.08 -23.20
N LEU A 220 -32.01 -40.34 -21.90
CA LEU A 220 -32.57 -41.53 -21.24
C LEU A 220 -34.10 -41.56 -21.34
N ALA A 221 -34.77 -40.43 -21.15
CA ALA A 221 -36.21 -40.33 -21.31
C ALA A 221 -36.64 -40.68 -22.75
N THR A 222 -35.93 -40.17 -23.76
CA THR A 222 -36.21 -40.50 -25.17
C THR A 222 -35.98 -41.98 -25.49
N GLU A 223 -34.92 -42.59 -24.94
CA GLU A 223 -34.65 -44.03 -25.10
C GLU A 223 -35.77 -44.88 -24.45
N VAL A 224 -36.21 -44.52 -23.24
CA VAL A 224 -37.31 -45.20 -22.55
C VAL A 224 -38.60 -45.10 -23.35
N THR A 225 -38.94 -43.93 -23.91
CA THR A 225 -40.11 -43.78 -24.78
C THR A 225 -39.99 -44.62 -26.05
N GLY A 226 -38.80 -44.70 -26.66
CA GLY A 226 -38.55 -45.58 -27.81
C GLY A 226 -38.79 -47.05 -27.48
N ILE A 227 -38.24 -47.53 -26.36
CA ILE A 227 -38.46 -48.91 -25.88
C ILE A 227 -39.95 -49.17 -25.61
N GLN A 228 -40.66 -48.21 -25.02
CA GLN A 228 -42.11 -48.34 -24.79
C GLN A 228 -42.89 -48.50 -26.10
N GLN A 229 -42.53 -47.77 -27.16
CA GLN A 229 -43.16 -47.90 -28.47
C GLN A 229 -42.86 -49.26 -29.12
N GLU A 230 -41.61 -49.74 -29.04
CA GLU A 230 -41.25 -51.08 -29.52
C GLU A 230 -42.01 -52.18 -28.77
N LEU A 231 -42.17 -52.04 -27.46
CA LEU A 231 -42.93 -52.98 -26.64
C LEU A 231 -44.41 -53.05 -27.07
N ILE A 232 -45.02 -51.90 -27.36
CA ILE A 232 -46.39 -51.83 -27.89
C ILE A 232 -46.47 -52.54 -29.23
N ARG A 233 -45.53 -52.25 -30.15
CA ARG A 233 -45.48 -52.88 -31.48
C ARG A 233 -45.35 -54.40 -31.40
N LEU A 234 -44.44 -54.89 -30.55
CA LEU A 234 -44.25 -56.33 -30.34
C LEU A 234 -45.49 -56.98 -29.73
N ARG A 235 -46.18 -56.29 -28.81
CA ARG A 235 -47.42 -56.79 -28.22
C ARG A 235 -48.52 -56.92 -29.27
N GLU A 236 -48.66 -55.96 -30.18
CA GLU A 236 -49.60 -56.05 -31.31
C GLU A 236 -49.23 -57.20 -32.27
N GLU A 237 -47.95 -57.34 -32.61
CA GLU A 237 -47.46 -58.42 -33.47
C GLU A 237 -47.73 -59.81 -32.88
N ILE A 238 -47.50 -59.99 -31.58
CA ILE A 238 -47.86 -61.23 -30.85
C ILE A 238 -49.36 -61.49 -30.92
N LEU A 239 -50.19 -60.46 -30.79
CA LEU A 239 -51.64 -60.59 -30.81
C LEU A 239 -52.13 -61.05 -32.18
N VAL A 240 -51.61 -60.47 -33.26
CA VAL A 240 -51.88 -60.91 -34.64
C VAL A 240 -51.43 -62.35 -34.86
N ARG A 241 -50.19 -62.70 -34.46
CA ARG A 241 -49.69 -64.09 -34.56
C ARG A 241 -50.54 -65.08 -33.77
N GLY A 242 -51.06 -64.68 -32.61
CA GLY A 242 -51.99 -65.48 -31.83
C GLY A 242 -53.27 -65.78 -32.62
N THR A 243 -53.87 -64.76 -33.24
CA THR A 243 -55.08 -64.96 -34.07
C THR A 243 -54.81 -65.82 -35.31
N GLU A 244 -53.65 -65.68 -35.96
CA GLU A 244 -53.24 -66.55 -37.08
C GLU A 244 -53.11 -68.01 -36.63
N ALA A 245 -52.52 -68.25 -35.46
CA ALA A 245 -52.35 -69.59 -34.91
C ALA A 245 -53.69 -70.25 -34.58
N GLU A 246 -54.64 -69.52 -33.98
CA GLU A 246 -56.00 -70.02 -33.72
C GLU A 246 -56.73 -70.38 -35.01
N ALA A 247 -56.66 -69.54 -36.05
CA ALA A 247 -57.26 -69.82 -37.35
C ALA A 247 -56.64 -71.06 -38.03
N LEU A 248 -55.33 -71.25 -37.89
CA LEU A 248 -54.62 -72.45 -38.37
C LEU A 248 -55.02 -73.70 -37.60
N GLU A 249 -55.20 -73.62 -36.28
CA GLU A 249 -55.71 -74.74 -35.49
C GLU A 249 -57.14 -75.12 -35.90
N GLU A 250 -58.01 -74.13 -36.13
CA GLU A 250 -59.38 -74.36 -36.55
C GLU A 250 -59.44 -75.02 -37.94
N THR A 251 -58.66 -74.52 -38.91
CA THR A 251 -58.54 -75.15 -40.23
C THR A 251 -57.93 -76.54 -40.16
N ARG A 252 -56.93 -76.78 -39.30
CA ARG A 252 -56.38 -78.12 -39.08
C ARG A 252 -57.41 -79.08 -38.50
N ARG A 253 -58.27 -78.63 -37.57
CA ARG A 253 -59.39 -79.44 -37.05
C ARG A 253 -60.35 -79.81 -38.17
N ARG A 254 -60.82 -78.85 -38.96
CA ARG A 254 -61.73 -79.10 -40.09
C ARG A 254 -61.15 -80.07 -41.12
N LEU A 255 -59.86 -79.96 -41.45
CA LEU A 255 -59.18 -80.89 -42.36
C LEU A 255 -59.06 -82.30 -41.79
N ARG A 256 -58.87 -82.43 -40.47
CA ARG A 256 -58.85 -83.73 -39.79
C ARG A 256 -60.23 -84.38 -39.82
N ASP A 257 -61.27 -83.60 -39.51
CA ASP A 257 -62.66 -84.09 -39.56
C ASP A 257 -63.06 -84.57 -40.97
N LEU A 258 -62.54 -83.94 -42.03
CA LEU A 258 -62.73 -84.36 -43.43
C LEU A 258 -61.90 -85.59 -43.85
N ALA A 259 -60.83 -85.93 -43.14
CA ALA A 259 -59.97 -87.07 -43.45
C ALA A 259 -60.40 -88.35 -42.72
N ASP A 260 -61.26 -88.22 -41.71
CA ASP A 260 -61.83 -89.32 -40.91
C ASP A 260 -63.24 -89.75 -41.43
N GLU A 261 -63.75 -89.14 -42.52
CA GLU A 261 -64.88 -89.62 -43.36
C GLU A 261 -64.40 -90.47 -44.54
#